data_AF-A0A140E5G1-F1
#
_entry.id   AF-A0A140E5G1-F1
#
_cell.length_a   1.000
_cell.length_b   1.000
_cell.length_c   1.000
_cell.angle_alpha   90.00
_cell.angle_beta   90.00
_cell.angle_gamma   90.00
#
_symmetry.space_group_name_H-M   'P 1'
#
loop_
_entity.id
_entity.type
_entity.pdbx_description
1 polymer ?
#
loop_
_entity_poly.entity_id
_entity_poly.type
_entity_poly.pdbx_seq_one_letter_code
_entity_poly.pdbx_strand_id
1 'polypeptide(L)'
;MYVYAMMAYNAYGEDDSYVMPKNVKTIVKEADGGLGLQYSVFEINKQKDKKELVIAFRGTEILDLNDWWYGNLFGGQYDMADCIYEKYVKNQDYKNHKIIAIGHSLGGGLALHLSVSYPGVEAYAFNPSYRIFRKNDTEQPNKRYLIAEEFEILSPMRLVWREPTQLEKFSEFYCSYTSKHSMKKLSRCILHVAAITNMEAEQSLKDNIDINCETTTK
;
A
#
# COMPACT_ATOMS: atom_id res chain seq x y z
N MET A 1 -3.20 -4.89 9.90
CA MET A 1 -2.41 -3.80 9.32
C MET A 1 -1.00 -4.25 8.92
N TYR A 2 -0.22 -4.92 9.79
CA TYR A 2 1.17 -5.31 9.46
C TYR A 2 1.31 -6.16 8.19
N VAL A 3 0.41 -7.13 7.98
CA VAL A 3 0.40 -7.95 6.75
C VAL A 3 0.24 -7.08 5.49
N TYR A 4 -0.62 -6.05 5.53
CA TYR A 4 -0.78 -5.12 4.42
C TYR A 4 0.47 -4.26 4.20
N ALA A 5 1.18 -3.87 5.26
CA ALA A 5 2.44 -3.15 5.13
C ALA A 5 3.52 -4.05 4.48
N MET A 6 3.62 -5.32 4.87
CA MET A 6 4.52 -6.29 4.23
C MET A 6 4.17 -6.50 2.75
N MET A 7 2.88 -6.62 2.40
CA MET A 7 2.44 -6.73 1.00
C MET A 7 2.75 -5.48 0.17
N ALA A 8 2.56 -4.29 0.75
CA ALA A 8 2.88 -3.02 0.10
C ALA A 8 4.39 -2.90 -0.18
N TYR A 9 5.25 -3.42 0.70
CA TYR A 9 6.68 -3.54 0.43
C TYR A 9 6.96 -4.59 -0.65
N ASN A 10 6.39 -5.79 -0.56
CA ASN A 10 6.62 -6.86 -1.54
C ASN A 10 6.20 -6.47 -2.98
N ALA A 11 5.32 -5.47 -3.14
CA ALA A 11 4.97 -4.91 -4.45
C ALA A 11 6.14 -4.19 -5.15
N TYR A 12 7.18 -3.78 -4.41
CA TYR A 12 8.44 -3.27 -4.99
C TYR A 12 9.27 -4.37 -5.65
N GLY A 13 9.01 -5.63 -5.28
CA GLY A 13 9.60 -6.79 -5.93
C GLY A 13 11.09 -6.98 -5.66
N GLU A 14 11.64 -6.32 -4.64
CA GLU A 14 13.04 -6.44 -4.20
C GLU A 14 13.41 -7.89 -3.80
N ASP A 15 14.70 -8.21 -3.91
CA ASP A 15 15.27 -9.53 -3.60
C ASP A 15 15.04 -9.95 -2.14
N ASP A 16 14.82 -8.98 -1.25
CA ASP A 16 14.61 -9.19 0.17
C ASP A 16 13.14 -8.97 0.58
N SER A 17 12.22 -9.35 -0.31
CA SER A 17 10.79 -9.40 -0.04
C SER A 17 10.46 -10.26 1.19
N TYR A 18 9.43 -9.88 1.95
CA TYR A 18 8.97 -10.67 3.09
C TYR A 18 8.43 -12.03 2.66
N VAL A 19 8.75 -13.05 3.47
CA VAL A 19 7.98 -14.28 3.54
C VAL A 19 6.60 -13.98 4.15
N MET A 20 5.55 -14.35 3.43
CA MET A 20 4.18 -14.07 3.83
C MET A 20 3.59 -15.14 4.76
N PRO A 21 2.69 -14.76 5.70
CA PRO A 21 1.95 -15.74 6.51
C PRO A 21 1.25 -16.78 5.64
N LYS A 22 1.11 -18.01 6.16
CA LYS A 22 0.59 -19.17 5.40
C LYS A 22 -0.81 -18.97 4.80
N ASN A 23 -1.62 -18.08 5.37
CA ASN A 23 -2.97 -17.78 4.88
C ASN A 23 -2.98 -16.73 3.75
N VAL A 24 -1.82 -16.19 3.37
CA VAL A 24 -1.64 -15.24 2.28
C VAL A 24 -1.09 -15.96 1.06
N LYS A 25 -1.76 -15.81 -0.07
CA LYS A 25 -1.31 -16.34 -1.37
C LYS A 25 -1.07 -15.20 -2.34
N THR A 26 0.10 -15.16 -2.95
CA THR A 26 0.36 -14.29 -4.11
C THR A 26 -0.31 -14.91 -5.34
N ILE A 27 -1.18 -14.14 -5.99
CA ILE A 27 -1.89 -14.54 -7.21
C ILE A 27 -1.14 -14.03 -8.43
N VAL A 28 -0.70 -12.77 -8.39
CA VAL A 28 0.03 -12.10 -9.47
C VAL A 28 1.15 -11.25 -8.89
N LYS A 29 2.28 -11.23 -9.58
CA LYS A 29 3.35 -10.24 -9.42
C LYS A 29 3.69 -9.73 -10.81
N GLU A 30 3.29 -8.50 -11.12
CA GLU A 30 3.54 -7.86 -12.41
C GLU A 30 4.75 -6.93 -12.26
N ALA A 31 5.89 -7.36 -12.83
CA ALA A 31 7.02 -6.46 -13.05
C ALA A 31 6.70 -5.57 -14.24
N ASP A 32 7.16 -4.31 -14.23
CA ASP A 32 6.77 -3.28 -15.20
C ASP A 32 6.94 -3.77 -16.65
N GLY A 33 5.83 -4.13 -17.28
CA GLY A 33 5.77 -4.63 -18.66
C GLY A 33 5.92 -3.52 -19.72
N GLY A 34 6.55 -2.39 -19.37
CA GLY A 34 6.76 -1.24 -20.25
C GLY A 34 5.65 -0.18 -20.19
N LEU A 35 4.77 -0.24 -19.20
CA LEU A 35 3.64 0.69 -19.02
C LEU A 35 3.81 1.61 -17.79
N GLY A 36 4.86 1.43 -16.99
CA GLY A 36 5.19 2.31 -15.87
C GLY A 36 4.38 2.07 -14.60
N LEU A 37 3.71 0.93 -14.45
CA LEU A 37 3.00 0.56 -13.22
C LEU A 37 3.29 -0.89 -12.81
N GLN A 38 3.83 -1.05 -11.60
CA GLN A 38 4.06 -2.35 -10.98
C GLN A 38 3.02 -2.60 -9.89
N TYR A 39 2.53 -3.83 -9.82
CA TYR A 39 1.55 -4.22 -8.83
C TYR A 39 1.62 -5.72 -8.52
N SER A 40 1.09 -6.07 -7.36
CA SER A 40 0.89 -7.45 -6.94
C SER A 40 -0.56 -7.67 -6.50
N VAL A 41 -1.09 -8.86 -6.73
CA VAL A 41 -2.42 -9.26 -6.26
C VAL A 41 -2.27 -10.41 -5.28
N PHE A 42 -2.87 -10.28 -4.11
CA PHE A 42 -2.85 -11.28 -3.06
C PHE A 42 -4.27 -11.72 -2.69
N GLU A 43 -4.39 -12.95 -2.22
CA GLU A 43 -5.58 -13.49 -1.58
C GLU A 43 -5.26 -13.81 -0.12
N ILE A 44 -6.07 -13.29 0.80
CA ILE A 44 -6.00 -13.66 2.22
C ILE A 44 -7.17 -14.58 2.53
N ASN A 45 -6.85 -15.82 2.89
CA ASN A 45 -7.84 -16.75 3.42
C ASN A 45 -8.15 -16.39 4.88
N LYS A 46 -9.41 -16.02 5.13
CA LYS A 46 -9.94 -15.82 6.49
C LYS A 46 -10.73 -17.06 6.91
N GLN A 47 -11.12 -17.09 8.19
CA GLN A 47 -11.97 -18.15 8.71
C GLN A 47 -13.33 -18.17 8.00
N LYS A 48 -13.94 -19.37 7.88
CA LYS A 48 -15.26 -19.61 7.30
C LYS A 48 -15.36 -19.26 5.80
N ASP A 49 -14.36 -19.67 5.02
CA ASP A 49 -14.31 -19.53 3.55
C ASP A 49 -14.40 -18.09 3.01
N LYS A 50 -14.23 -17.09 3.89
CA LYS A 50 -14.14 -15.69 3.47
C LYS A 50 -12.76 -15.40 2.94
N LYS A 51 -12.69 -14.76 1.77
CA LYS A 51 -11.45 -14.30 1.16
C LYS A 51 -11.41 -12.78 1.09
N GLU A 52 -10.22 -12.23 1.25
CA GLU A 52 -9.92 -10.83 0.93
C GLU A 52 -9.02 -10.81 -0.30
N LEU A 53 -9.40 -10.02 -1.29
CA LEU A 53 -8.52 -9.73 -2.43
C LEU A 53 -7.80 -8.42 -2.14
N VAL A 54 -6.47 -8.46 -2.21
CA VAL A 54 -5.62 -7.30 -1.96
C VAL A 54 -4.87 -6.94 -3.25
N ILE A 55 -5.07 -5.72 -3.74
CA ILE A 55 -4.30 -5.16 -4.86
C ILE A 55 -3.27 -4.20 -4.28
N ALA A 56 -1.99 -4.54 -4.43
CA ALA A 56 -0.88 -3.75 -3.93
C ALA A 56 -0.17 -3.03 -5.07
N PHE A 57 -0.19 -1.70 -5.05
CA PHE A 57 0.49 -0.88 -6.03
C PHE A 57 1.87 -0.45 -5.51
N ARG A 58 2.89 -0.60 -6.36
CA ARG A 58 4.23 -0.09 -6.08
C ARG A 58 4.22 1.45 -6.12
N GLY A 59 4.98 2.07 -5.23
CA GLY A 59 5.34 3.48 -5.33
C GLY A 59 6.64 3.70 -6.10
N THR A 60 7.10 4.94 -6.16
CA THR A 60 8.39 5.30 -6.79
C THR A 60 9.51 5.37 -5.73
N GLU A 61 10.75 5.05 -6.09
CA GLU A 61 11.93 5.17 -5.23
C GLU A 61 12.39 6.62 -5.03
N ILE A 62 13.00 6.92 -3.88
CA ILE A 62 13.29 8.31 -3.41
C ILE A 62 14.17 9.12 -4.37
N LEU A 63 15.16 8.50 -5.00
CA LEU A 63 16.04 9.18 -5.96
C LEU A 63 15.28 9.63 -7.21
N ASP A 64 14.25 8.87 -7.59
CA ASP A 64 13.40 9.16 -8.73
C ASP A 64 12.20 10.03 -8.35
N LEU A 65 11.89 10.22 -7.05
CA LEU A 65 10.70 10.97 -6.64
C LEU A 65 10.75 12.42 -7.12
N ASN A 66 11.87 13.13 -7.03
CA ASN A 66 11.88 14.53 -7.45
C ASN A 66 11.64 14.67 -8.96
N ASP A 67 12.36 13.92 -9.80
CA ASP A 67 12.22 14.03 -11.27
C ASP A 67 10.93 13.40 -11.80
N TRP A 68 10.52 12.26 -11.27
CA TRP A 68 9.29 11.55 -11.68
C TRP A 68 8.03 12.32 -11.32
N TRP A 69 8.02 13.03 -10.18
CA TRP A 69 6.84 13.80 -9.74
C TRP A 69 6.59 15.07 -10.55
N TYR A 70 7.64 15.75 -11.01
CA TYR A 70 7.45 16.90 -11.89
C TYR A 70 7.13 16.48 -13.34
N GLY A 71 7.61 15.32 -13.79
CA GLY A 71 7.45 14.85 -15.17
C GLY A 71 6.24 13.95 -15.45
N ASN A 72 5.88 13.04 -14.55
CA ASN A 72 5.06 11.87 -14.87
C ASN A 72 3.74 11.74 -14.07
N LEU A 73 3.53 12.63 -13.11
CA LEU A 73 2.34 12.69 -12.27
C LEU A 73 1.03 12.97 -13.07
N PHE A 74 1.12 13.19 -14.39
CA PHE A 74 0.03 13.64 -15.27
C PHE A 74 -0.48 12.59 -16.29
N GLY A 75 0.01 11.34 -16.34
CA GLY A 75 -0.39 10.40 -17.40
C GLY A 75 -0.66 8.94 -16.99
N GLY A 76 -1.89 8.46 -17.19
CA GLY A 76 -2.25 7.05 -17.42
C GLY A 76 -2.30 6.08 -16.22
N GLN A 77 -1.56 6.29 -15.14
CA GLN A 77 -1.49 5.29 -14.05
C GLN A 77 -2.79 5.09 -13.27
N TYR A 78 -3.61 6.14 -13.15
CA TYR A 78 -4.92 6.05 -12.53
C TYR A 78 -5.91 5.27 -13.41
N ASP A 79 -5.85 5.46 -14.73
CA ASP A 79 -6.63 4.67 -15.69
C ASP A 79 -6.15 3.20 -15.70
N MET A 80 -4.85 2.97 -15.54
CA MET A 80 -4.32 1.61 -15.38
C MET A 80 -4.78 0.95 -14.07
N ALA A 81 -4.83 1.70 -12.97
CA ALA A 81 -5.39 1.20 -11.71
C ALA A 81 -6.87 0.82 -11.89
N ASP A 82 -7.65 1.63 -12.62
CA ASP A 82 -9.02 1.28 -13.01
C ASP A 82 -9.07 -0.03 -13.80
N CYS A 83 -8.23 -0.18 -14.84
CA CYS A 83 -8.16 -1.41 -15.64
C CYS A 83 -7.79 -2.64 -14.79
N ILE A 84 -6.88 -2.50 -13.83
CA ILE A 84 -6.48 -3.57 -12.90
C ILE A 84 -7.67 -3.95 -12.00
N TYR A 85 -8.38 -2.97 -11.45
CA TYR A 85 -9.60 -3.21 -10.68
C TYR A 85 -10.63 -3.98 -11.52
N GLU A 86 -10.90 -3.57 -12.75
CA GLU A 86 -11.87 -4.27 -13.60
C GLU A 86 -11.42 -5.69 -13.93
N LYS A 87 -10.14 -5.89 -14.25
CA LYS A 87 -9.54 -7.19 -14.56
C LYS A 87 -9.71 -8.19 -13.43
N TYR A 88 -9.41 -7.81 -12.18
CA TYR A 88 -9.39 -8.76 -11.06
C TYR A 88 -10.68 -8.75 -10.24
N VAL A 89 -11.37 -7.61 -10.10
CA VAL A 89 -12.54 -7.52 -9.22
C VAL A 89 -13.84 -7.77 -9.98
N LYS A 90 -14.04 -7.11 -11.12
CA LYS A 90 -15.29 -7.25 -11.89
C LYS A 90 -15.35 -8.56 -12.66
N ASN A 91 -14.24 -8.98 -13.25
CA ASN A 91 -14.21 -10.08 -14.22
C ASN A 91 -13.89 -11.47 -13.62
N GLN A 92 -13.40 -11.55 -12.38
CA GLN A 92 -13.06 -12.83 -11.73
C GLN A 92 -13.94 -13.18 -10.52
N ASP A 93 -15.16 -12.63 -10.47
CA ASP A 93 -16.18 -12.93 -9.45
C ASP A 93 -15.77 -12.67 -7.98
N TYR A 94 -14.82 -11.77 -7.77
CA TYR A 94 -14.50 -11.25 -6.43
C TYR A 94 -15.54 -10.24 -5.91
N LYS A 95 -16.66 -10.03 -6.61
CA LYS A 95 -17.70 -9.04 -6.25
C LYS A 95 -18.28 -9.23 -4.84
N ASN A 96 -18.29 -10.46 -4.33
CA ASN A 96 -18.80 -10.79 -3.00
C ASN A 96 -17.69 -10.89 -1.93
N HIS A 97 -16.45 -10.63 -2.31
CA HIS A 97 -15.30 -10.67 -1.43
C HIS A 97 -14.92 -9.27 -0.96
N LYS A 98 -14.21 -9.21 0.17
CA LYS A 98 -13.67 -7.95 0.64
C LYS A 98 -12.53 -7.52 -0.27
N ILE A 99 -12.64 -6.32 -0.86
CA ILE A 99 -11.62 -5.78 -1.75
C ILE A 99 -10.82 -4.72 -1.00
N ILE A 100 -9.50 -4.86 -1.06
CA ILE A 100 -8.57 -3.97 -0.39
C ILE A 100 -7.54 -3.47 -1.41
N ALA A 101 -7.40 -2.16 -1.53
CA ALA A 101 -6.34 -1.53 -2.28
C ALA A 101 -5.26 -1.02 -1.30
N ILE A 102 -3.99 -1.30 -1.58
CA ILE A 102 -2.89 -0.88 -0.72
C ILE A 102 -1.74 -0.31 -1.55
N GLY A 103 -0.93 0.53 -0.92
CA GLY A 103 0.30 1.00 -1.56
C GLY A 103 1.00 2.09 -0.77
N HIS A 104 2.22 2.39 -1.23
CA HIS A 104 3.09 3.41 -0.65
C HIS A 104 3.31 4.59 -1.59
N SER A 105 3.46 5.81 -1.08
CA SER A 105 3.76 6.99 -1.92
C SER A 105 2.71 7.13 -3.03
N LEU A 106 3.12 7.17 -4.29
CA LEU A 106 2.23 7.07 -5.45
C LEU A 106 1.26 5.89 -5.39
N GLY A 107 1.73 4.69 -5.08
CA GLY A 107 0.89 3.48 -4.99
C GLY A 107 -0.21 3.63 -3.93
N GLY A 108 0.06 4.39 -2.87
CA GLY A 108 -0.94 4.75 -1.87
C GLY A 108 -2.00 5.71 -2.45
N GLY A 109 -1.59 6.65 -3.31
CA GLY A 109 -2.54 7.50 -4.07
C GLY A 109 -3.43 6.71 -5.02
N LEU A 110 -2.87 5.72 -5.72
CA LEU A 110 -3.64 4.80 -6.58
C LEU A 110 -4.62 3.95 -5.75
N ALA A 111 -4.23 3.49 -4.57
CA ALA A 111 -5.12 2.77 -3.66
C ALA A 111 -6.29 3.64 -3.19
N LEU A 112 -6.02 4.89 -2.80
CA LEU A 112 -7.06 5.85 -2.43
C LEU A 112 -7.97 6.18 -3.61
N HIS A 113 -7.42 6.32 -4.81
CA HIS A 113 -8.18 6.50 -6.05
C HIS A 113 -9.22 5.40 -6.26
N LEU A 114 -8.83 4.13 -6.15
CA LEU A 114 -9.79 3.03 -6.26
C LEU A 114 -10.86 3.09 -5.17
N SER A 115 -10.47 3.40 -3.94
CA SER A 115 -11.40 3.51 -2.82
C SER A 115 -12.37 4.68 -2.92
N VAL A 116 -12.02 5.79 -3.58
CA VAL A 116 -13.01 6.86 -3.85
C VAL A 116 -13.89 6.57 -5.05
N SER A 117 -13.39 5.78 -6.01
CA SER A 117 -14.05 5.58 -7.30
C SER A 117 -15.02 4.40 -7.29
N TYR A 118 -14.74 3.34 -6.53
CA TYR A 118 -15.50 2.09 -6.56
C TYR A 118 -16.11 1.73 -5.20
N PRO A 119 -17.39 1.35 -5.13
CA PRO A 119 -18.02 0.92 -3.88
C PRO A 119 -17.40 -0.37 -3.35
N GLY A 120 -17.27 -0.49 -2.03
CA GLY A 120 -16.78 -1.71 -1.37
C GLY A 120 -15.26 -1.92 -1.41
N VAL A 121 -14.49 -0.91 -1.86
CA VAL A 121 -13.03 -0.96 -1.91
C VAL A 121 -12.45 -0.22 -0.70
N GLU A 122 -11.94 -0.97 0.28
CA GLU A 122 -11.19 -0.39 1.39
C GLU A 122 -9.76 -0.05 0.97
N ALA A 123 -9.16 0.99 1.58
CA ALA A 123 -7.78 1.36 1.30
C ALA A 123 -6.89 1.42 2.55
N TYR A 124 -5.67 0.90 2.44
CA TYR A 124 -4.57 1.15 3.37
C TYR A 124 -3.43 1.84 2.61
N ALA A 125 -3.23 3.12 2.89
CA ALA A 125 -2.28 3.93 2.15
C ALA A 125 -1.14 4.38 3.08
N PHE A 126 0.09 4.01 2.72
CA PHE A 126 1.30 4.23 3.50
C PHE A 126 2.07 5.42 2.91
N ASN A 127 2.32 6.47 3.69
CA ASN A 127 2.88 7.74 3.25
C ASN A 127 2.38 8.18 1.85
N PRO A 128 1.05 8.23 1.60
CA PRO A 128 0.57 8.33 0.24
C PRO A 128 0.71 9.73 -0.38
N SER A 129 0.80 9.75 -1.70
CA SER A 129 0.48 10.92 -2.51
C SER A 129 -1.02 11.17 -2.45
N TYR A 130 -1.49 12.34 -2.00
CA TYR A 130 -2.93 12.64 -1.95
C TYR A 130 -3.55 13.02 -3.31
N ARG A 131 -2.87 12.79 -4.45
CA ARG A 131 -3.47 13.04 -5.76
C ARG A 131 -4.48 11.95 -6.01
N ILE A 132 -5.73 12.36 -6.06
CA ILE A 132 -6.87 11.50 -6.30
C ILE A 132 -7.65 12.08 -7.46
N PHE A 133 -7.82 11.30 -8.52
CA PHE A 133 -8.67 11.67 -9.64
C PHE A 133 -10.05 11.06 -9.42
N ARG A 134 -11.00 11.86 -8.95
CA ARG A 134 -12.36 11.35 -8.77
C ARG A 134 -13.02 11.14 -10.13
N LYS A 135 -13.44 9.91 -10.40
CA LYS A 135 -14.26 9.58 -11.57
C LYS A 135 -15.74 9.95 -11.37
N ASN A 136 -16.18 10.00 -10.12
CA ASN A 136 -17.55 10.32 -9.71
C ASN A 136 -17.58 11.60 -8.87
N ASP A 137 -18.63 12.41 -9.04
CA ASP A 137 -18.84 13.62 -8.24
C ASP A 137 -19.10 13.30 -6.76
N THR A 138 -19.57 12.08 -6.48
CA THR A 138 -19.83 11.58 -5.12
C THR A 138 -18.76 10.58 -4.69
N GLU A 139 -18.13 10.86 -3.55
CA GLU A 139 -17.16 9.98 -2.92
C GLU A 139 -17.83 8.75 -2.32
N GLN A 140 -17.31 7.56 -2.61
CA GLN A 140 -17.85 6.31 -2.06
C GLN A 140 -17.62 6.25 -0.54
N PRO A 141 -18.58 5.74 0.26
CA PRO A 141 -18.48 5.68 1.72
C PRO A 141 -17.64 4.48 2.19
N ASN A 142 -16.41 4.35 1.67
CA ASN A 142 -15.51 3.25 1.96
C ASN A 142 -14.58 3.55 3.14
N LYS A 143 -14.02 2.49 3.74
CA LYS A 143 -12.99 2.63 4.77
C LYS A 143 -11.65 2.99 4.15
N ARG A 144 -11.01 4.03 4.69
CA ARG A 144 -9.67 4.47 4.27
C ARG A 144 -8.82 4.71 5.49
N TYR A 145 -7.69 4.03 5.53
CA TYR A 145 -6.68 4.11 6.58
C TYR A 145 -5.45 4.78 6.00
N LEU A 146 -5.09 5.94 6.55
CA LEU A 146 -3.88 6.67 6.17
C LEU A 146 -2.83 6.44 7.25
N ILE A 147 -1.69 5.87 6.86
CA ILE A 147 -0.55 5.63 7.74
C ILE A 147 0.57 6.53 7.27
N ALA A 148 0.90 7.55 8.05
CA ALA A 148 1.83 8.60 7.68
C ALA A 148 2.92 8.76 8.75
N GLU A 149 4.18 8.80 8.32
CA GLU A 149 5.30 9.25 9.15
C GLU A 149 5.35 10.80 9.19
N GLU A 150 5.69 11.38 10.35
CA GLU A 150 5.79 12.83 10.51
C GLU A 150 7.02 13.42 9.82
N PHE A 151 6.85 14.59 9.18
CA PHE A 151 7.91 15.31 8.45
C PHE A 151 8.47 14.53 7.23
N GLU A 152 7.64 13.68 6.63
CA GLU A 152 7.91 13.02 5.36
C GLU A 152 7.90 14.05 4.20
N ILE A 153 8.68 13.81 3.14
CA ILE A 153 8.97 14.78 2.06
C ILE A 153 7.69 15.28 1.36
N LEU A 154 6.61 14.49 1.36
CA LEU A 154 5.32 14.86 0.78
C LEU A 154 4.42 15.68 1.72
N SER A 155 4.81 15.93 2.98
CA SER A 155 3.99 16.69 3.94
C SER A 155 3.49 18.04 3.40
N PRO A 156 4.30 18.86 2.68
CA PRO A 156 3.82 20.10 2.08
C PRO A 156 2.79 19.90 0.94
N MET A 157 2.91 18.82 0.16
CA MET A 157 1.98 18.53 -0.94
C MET A 157 0.63 18.04 -0.44
N ARG A 158 0.62 17.39 0.74
CA ARG A 158 -0.59 17.01 1.45
C ARG A 158 -1.46 18.22 1.86
N LEU A 159 -0.88 19.42 1.97
CA LEU A 159 -1.64 20.66 2.16
C LEU A 159 -2.29 21.21 0.88
N VAL A 160 -1.74 20.88 -0.29
CA VAL A 160 -2.20 21.44 -1.58
C VAL A 160 -3.34 20.61 -2.17
N TRP A 161 -3.39 19.31 -1.88
CA TRP A 161 -4.36 18.38 -2.45
C TRP A 161 -5.44 17.98 -1.46
N ARG A 162 -6.67 17.85 -1.96
CA ARG A 162 -7.84 17.55 -1.14
C ARG A 162 -7.79 16.09 -0.67
N GLU A 163 -7.40 15.90 0.59
CA GLU A 163 -7.45 14.61 1.28
C GLU A 163 -8.89 14.04 1.19
N PRO A 164 -9.06 12.75 0.83
CA PRO A 164 -10.38 12.13 0.79
C PRO A 164 -10.95 12.04 2.20
N THR A 165 -12.26 11.90 2.32
CA THR A 165 -12.89 11.63 3.61
C THR A 165 -12.35 10.30 4.13
N GLN A 166 -11.76 10.32 5.32
CA GLN A 166 -11.08 9.16 5.91
C GLN A 166 -11.77 8.74 7.19
N LEU A 167 -11.71 7.45 7.51
CA LEU A 167 -12.20 6.96 8.79
C LEU A 167 -11.15 7.14 9.88
N GLU A 168 -9.88 6.87 9.57
CA GLU A 168 -8.79 6.92 10.55
C GLU A 168 -7.48 7.39 9.91
N LYS A 169 -6.82 8.35 10.57
CA LYS A 169 -5.48 8.85 10.25
C LYS A 169 -4.53 8.48 11.37
N PHE A 170 -3.49 7.74 11.04
CA PHE A 170 -2.38 7.44 11.95
C PHE A 170 -1.18 8.25 11.51
N SER A 171 -0.89 9.32 12.24
CA SER A 171 0.21 10.25 11.93
C SER A 171 1.44 10.10 12.83
N GLU A 172 1.42 9.23 13.84
CA GLU A 172 2.46 9.19 14.90
C GLU A 172 3.33 7.92 14.85
N PHE A 173 3.72 7.48 13.65
CA PHE A 173 4.70 6.39 13.53
C PHE A 173 6.13 6.96 13.45
N TYR A 174 6.85 6.99 14.58
CA TYR A 174 8.27 7.37 14.65
C TYR A 174 9.18 6.19 14.27
N CYS A 175 9.10 5.76 13.01
CA CYS A 175 9.78 4.55 12.54
C CYS A 175 11.17 4.81 11.94
N SER A 176 11.50 6.06 11.57
CA SER A 176 12.86 6.46 11.16
C SER A 176 13.12 7.95 11.36
N TYR A 177 14.32 8.29 11.84
CA TYR A 177 14.80 9.69 11.90
C TYR A 177 15.49 10.15 10.60
N THR A 178 16.06 9.22 9.83
CA THR A 178 16.99 9.54 8.73
C THR A 178 16.44 9.20 7.33
N SER A 179 15.38 8.40 7.21
CA SER A 179 14.75 8.06 5.92
C SER A 179 13.24 7.87 6.09
N LYS A 180 12.53 8.99 6.16
CA LYS A 180 11.10 9.10 6.53
C LYS A 180 10.10 8.72 5.42
N HIS A 181 10.54 8.01 4.38
CA HIS A 181 9.70 7.63 3.25
C HIS A 181 10.09 6.27 2.62
N SER A 182 10.66 5.38 3.43
CA SER A 182 11.04 4.05 2.99
C SER A 182 9.96 3.05 3.36
N MET A 183 9.28 2.47 2.37
CA MET A 183 8.25 1.46 2.63
C MET A 183 8.81 0.27 3.42
N LYS A 184 10.07 -0.11 3.15
CA LYS A 184 10.81 -1.13 3.88
C LYS A 184 10.91 -0.83 5.37
N LYS A 185 11.42 0.36 5.72
CA LYS A 185 11.62 0.77 7.11
C LYS A 185 10.28 0.90 7.84
N LEU A 186 9.28 1.50 7.17
CA LEU A 186 7.94 1.63 7.71
C LEU A 186 7.28 0.26 7.95
N SER A 187 7.31 -0.65 6.98
CA SER A 187 6.70 -1.97 7.13
C SER A 187 7.37 -2.79 8.23
N ARG A 188 8.70 -2.70 8.38
CA ARG A 188 9.44 -3.35 9.48
C ARG A 188 9.02 -2.82 10.83
N CYS A 189 8.93 -1.50 10.97
CA CYS A 189 8.51 -0.89 12.21
C CYS A 189 7.10 -1.31 12.61
N ILE A 190 6.15 -1.28 11.66
CA ILE A 190 4.77 -1.74 11.89
C ILE A 190 4.75 -3.22 12.31
N LEU A 191 5.58 -4.07 11.68
CA LEU A 191 5.71 -5.47 12.05
C LEU A 191 6.25 -5.64 13.48
N HIS A 192 7.30 -4.91 13.85
CA HIS A 192 7.86 -4.94 15.21
C HIS A 192 6.84 -4.49 16.26
N VAL A 193 6.14 -3.38 16.03
CA VAL A 193 5.10 -2.89 16.94
C VAL A 193 3.97 -3.92 17.08
N ALA A 194 3.54 -4.53 15.97
CA ALA A 194 2.52 -5.58 16.00
C ALA A 194 2.99 -6.82 16.79
N ALA A 195 4.26 -7.21 16.66
CA ALA A 195 4.84 -8.37 17.34
C ALA A 195 4.82 -8.24 18.88
N ILE A 196 4.75 -7.03 19.43
CA ILE A 196 4.65 -6.81 20.89
C ILE A 196 3.37 -7.45 21.47
N THR A 197 2.29 -7.51 20.68
CA THR A 197 0.97 -7.93 21.17
C THR A 197 0.31 -9.04 20.35
N ASN A 198 0.92 -9.45 19.23
CA ASN A 198 0.34 -10.42 18.30
C ASN A 198 1.34 -11.54 17.96
N MET A 199 1.02 -12.78 18.35
CA MET A 199 1.86 -13.96 18.13
C MET A 199 2.07 -14.28 16.63
N GLU A 200 1.09 -14.02 15.77
CA GLU A 200 1.27 -14.22 14.31
C GLU A 200 2.23 -13.19 13.72
N ALA A 201 2.21 -11.96 14.23
CA ALA A 201 3.16 -10.92 13.87
C ALA A 201 4.56 -11.24 14.41
N GLU A 202 4.66 -11.76 15.63
CA GLU A 202 5.92 -12.23 16.21
C GLU A 202 6.53 -13.37 15.38
N GLN A 203 5.70 -14.33 14.95
CA GLN A 203 6.16 -15.40 14.06
C GLN A 203 6.61 -14.83 12.72
N SER A 204 5.83 -13.92 12.14
CA SER A 204 6.20 -13.25 10.88
C SER A 204 7.52 -12.48 11.02
N LEU A 205 7.80 -11.88 12.17
CA LEU A 205 9.08 -11.22 12.44
C LEU A 205 10.24 -12.22 12.47
N LYS A 206 10.08 -13.37 13.13
CA LYS A 206 11.09 -14.45 13.19
C LYS A 206 11.38 -15.03 11.81
N ASP A 207 10.34 -15.24 11.00
CA ASP A 207 10.46 -15.78 9.64
C ASP A 207 11.18 -14.83 8.68
N ASN A 208 11.41 -13.58 9.08
CA ASN A 208 11.96 -12.51 8.26
C ASN A 208 13.17 -11.81 8.93
N ILE A 209 13.81 -12.48 9.89
CA ILE A 209 14.90 -11.89 10.71
C ILE A 209 16.19 -11.62 9.90
N ASP A 210 16.39 -12.36 8.81
CA ASP A 210 17.58 -12.27 7.95
C ASP A 210 17.50 -11.17 6.88
N ILE A 211 16.38 -10.44 6.82
CA ILE A 211 16.23 -9.30 5.94
C ILE A 211 17.00 -8.12 6.58
N ASN A 212 18.33 -8.13 6.43
CA ASN A 212 19.36 -7.15 6.86
C ASN A 212 18.95 -6.16 7.96
N CYS A 213 19.38 -6.46 9.19
CA CYS A 213 19.47 -5.56 10.33
C CYS A 213 20.41 -4.37 10.02
N GLU A 214 19.89 -3.28 9.47
CA GLU A 214 20.45 -1.97 9.79
C GLU A 214 19.97 -1.62 11.20
N THR A 215 20.72 -2.09 12.19
CA THR A 215 20.61 -1.60 13.56
C THR A 215 20.83 -0.09 13.51
N THR A 216 19.79 0.68 13.82
CA THR A 216 19.93 2.08 14.22
C THR A 216 20.76 2.12 15.49
N THR A 217 22.09 2.19 15.34
CA THR A 217 22.99 2.64 16.39
C THR A 217 22.69 4.12 16.67
N LYS A 218 22.56 4.42 17.95
CA LYS A 218 22.30 5.73 18.55
C LYS A 218 23.30 6.79 18.11
#